data_AF-A0A2E2MYG3-F1
#
_entry.id   AF-A0A2E2MYG3-F1
#
_cell.length_a   1.000
_cell.length_b   1.000
_cell.length_c   1.000
_cell.angle_alpha   90.00
_cell.angle_beta   90.00
_cell.angle_gamma   90.00
#
_symmetry.space_group_name_H-M   'P 1'
#
loop_
_entity.id
_entity.type
_entity.pdbx_description
1 polymer ?
#
loop_
_entity_poly.entity_id
_entity_poly.type
_entity_poly.pdbx_seq_one_letter_code
_entity_poly.pdbx_strand_id
1 'polypeptide(L)'
;MIITDFERGVRSPADFIQALAESGPKPKRRKRGIDLAVKRLGRQEVERRRSLVVEAAAAAGSCSLLAQQIGVNRSTVSRWAAGDVPVLDKYLDVVEQKARAAA
;
A
#
# COMPACT_ATOMS: atom_id res chain seq x y z
N MET A 1 -37.45 13.14 -7.60
CA MET A 1 -36.59 13.92 -8.52
C MET A 1 -35.77 14.87 -7.68
N ILE A 2 -34.44 14.70 -7.63
CA ILE A 2 -33.55 15.58 -6.85
C ILE A 2 -33.16 16.75 -7.75
N ILE A 3 -33.71 17.93 -7.48
CA ILE A 3 -33.38 19.15 -8.20
C ILE A 3 -32.07 19.69 -7.62
N THR A 4 -31.06 19.85 -8.46
CA THR A 4 -29.74 20.32 -8.05
C THR A 4 -29.72 21.85 -7.86
N ASP A 5 -28.78 22.39 -7.08
CA ASP A 5 -28.69 23.84 -6.80
C ASP A 5 -28.50 24.71 -8.06
N PHE A 6 -28.02 24.12 -9.16
CA PHE A 6 -27.93 24.77 -10.47
C PHE A 6 -29.31 25.01 -11.08
N GLU A 7 -30.20 24.00 -11.03
CA GLU A 7 -31.57 24.11 -11.54
C GLU A 7 -32.44 25.05 -10.69
N ARG A 8 -32.03 25.32 -9.45
CA ARG A 8 -32.66 26.32 -8.56
C ARG A 8 -32.13 27.74 -8.76
N GLY A 9 -31.14 27.95 -9.63
CA GLY A 9 -30.52 29.26 -9.86
C GLY A 9 -29.70 29.78 -8.67
N VAL A 10 -29.38 28.92 -7.69
CA VAL A 10 -28.67 29.31 -6.45
C VAL A 10 -27.15 29.40 -6.69
N ARG A 11 -26.62 28.66 -7.68
CA ARG A 11 -25.22 28.71 -8.10
C ARG A 11 -25.11 28.74 -9.62
N SER A 12 -24.21 29.56 -10.15
CA SER A 12 -23.92 29.57 -11.58
C SER A 12 -22.97 28.42 -11.92
N PRO A 13 -23.19 27.70 -13.04
CA PRO A 13 -22.22 26.74 -13.56
C PRO A 13 -20.81 27.33 -13.76
N ALA A 14 -20.71 28.64 -13.99
CA ALA A 14 -19.44 29.36 -14.14
C ALA A 14 -18.60 29.35 -12.84
N ASP A 15 -19.24 29.45 -11.68
CA ASP A 15 -18.56 29.44 -10.37
C ASP A 15 -17.84 28.11 -10.13
N PHE A 16 -18.40 27.01 -10.66
CA PHE A 16 -17.81 25.68 -10.54
C PHE A 16 -16.55 25.53 -11.41
N ILE A 17 -16.58 26.08 -12.63
CA ILE A 17 -15.43 26.07 -13.55
C ILE A 17 -14.31 26.93 -13.00
N GLN A 18 -14.64 28.07 -12.41
CA GLN A 18 -13.66 28.94 -11.76
C GLN A 18 -13.04 28.28 -10.53
N ALA A 19 -13.83 27.65 -9.66
CA ALA A 19 -13.31 26.90 -8.52
C ALA A 19 -12.39 25.73 -8.92
N LEU A 20 -12.68 25.06 -10.05
CA LEU A 20 -11.81 24.03 -10.60
C LEU A 20 -10.50 24.60 -11.15
N ALA A 21 -10.56 25.75 -11.83
CA ALA A 21 -9.38 26.43 -12.37
C ALA A 21 -8.46 26.99 -11.27
N GLU A 22 -9.03 27.47 -10.15
CA GLU A 22 -8.31 27.93 -8.97
C GLU A 22 -7.71 26.77 -8.16
N SER A 23 -8.32 25.58 -8.24
CA SER A 23 -7.75 24.35 -7.67
C SER A 23 -6.60 23.83 -8.55
N GLY A 24 -5.45 24.48 -8.45
CA GLY A 24 -4.22 24.06 -9.12
C GLY A 24 -3.86 22.58 -8.87
N PRO A 25 -3.00 21.98 -9.70
CA PRO A 25 -2.67 20.56 -9.61
C PRO A 25 -2.17 20.21 -8.21
N LYS A 26 -2.87 19.31 -7.52
CA LYS A 26 -2.49 18.85 -6.18
C LYS A 26 -1.04 18.35 -6.21
N PRO A 27 -0.16 18.83 -5.32
CA PRO A 27 1.24 18.44 -5.33
C PRO A 27 1.36 16.93 -5.13
N LYS A 28 2.03 16.25 -6.07
CA LYS A 28 2.36 14.83 -5.93
C LYS A 28 3.18 14.66 -4.65
N ARG A 29 2.64 13.96 -3.65
CA ARG A 29 3.37 13.58 -2.43
C ARG A 29 4.67 12.88 -2.85
N ARG A 30 5.82 13.53 -2.58
CA ARG A 30 7.14 12.94 -2.82
C ARG A 30 7.26 11.69 -1.95
N LYS A 31 7.50 10.52 -2.58
CA LYS A 31 7.88 9.27 -1.90
C LYS A 31 9.24 9.45 -1.23
N ARG A 32 9.30 10.01 -0.02
CA ARG A 32 10.50 9.97 0.83
C ARG A 32 10.19 9.06 2.01
N GLY A 33 10.82 7.89 2.07
CA GLY A 33 10.73 7.06 3.28
C GLY A 33 11.20 5.60 3.16
N ILE A 34 11.28 5.05 1.95
CA ILE A 34 11.47 3.59 1.79
C ILE A 34 12.93 3.22 1.53
N ASP A 35 13.63 3.96 0.65
CA ASP A 35 15.04 3.69 0.34
C ASP A 35 15.97 3.76 1.57
N LEU A 36 15.60 4.57 2.56
CA LEU A 36 16.35 4.70 3.82
C LEU A 36 16.30 3.43 4.67
N ALA A 37 15.19 2.68 4.64
CA ALA A 37 15.07 1.43 5.38
C ALA A 37 15.85 0.31 4.70
N VAL A 38 15.76 0.21 3.36
CA VAL A 38 16.52 -0.78 2.57
C VAL A 38 18.03 -0.58 2.74
N LYS A 39 18.52 0.67 2.73
CA LYS A 39 19.95 0.98 2.91
C LYS A 39 20.51 0.60 4.29
N ARG A 40 19.67 0.45 5.31
CA ARG A 40 20.09 0.03 6.65
C ARG A 40 20.15 -1.49 6.80
N LEU A 41 19.35 -2.23 6.04
CA LEU A 41 19.41 -3.70 6.02
C LEU A 41 20.42 -4.18 4.97
N GLY A 42 21.23 -5.17 5.32
CA GLY A 42 22.08 -5.85 4.36
C GLY A 42 21.24 -6.54 3.27
N ARG A 43 21.73 -6.56 2.03
CA ARG A 43 21.03 -7.16 0.88
C ARG A 43 20.60 -8.61 1.13
N GLN A 44 21.42 -9.39 1.85
CA GLN A 44 21.12 -10.77 2.21
C GLN A 44 19.89 -10.89 3.12
N GLU A 45 19.74 -9.99 4.10
CA GLU A 45 18.60 -10.02 5.02
C GLU A 45 17.31 -9.57 4.32
N VAL A 46 17.40 -8.62 3.40
CA VAL A 46 16.25 -8.24 2.56
C VAL A 46 15.77 -9.44 1.74
N GLU A 47 16.70 -10.19 1.14
CA GLU A 47 16.35 -11.39 0.38
C GLU A 47 15.78 -12.50 1.27
N ARG A 48 16.36 -12.72 2.47
CA ARG A 48 15.84 -13.68 3.46
C ARG A 48 14.38 -13.38 3.82
N ARG A 49 14.09 -12.12 4.16
CA ARG A 49 12.73 -11.68 4.51
C ARG A 49 11.77 -11.78 3.34
N ARG A 50 12.24 -11.51 2.13
CA ARG A 50 11.45 -11.66 0.90
C ARG A 50 11.06 -13.12 0.68
N SER A 51 12.00 -14.07 0.80
CA SER A 51 11.71 -15.49 0.65
C SER A 51 10.65 -15.96 1.64
N LEU A 52 10.77 -15.55 2.91
CA LEU A 52 9.77 -15.86 3.95
C LEU A 52 8.37 -15.35 3.60
N VAL A 53 8.26 -14.15 3.01
CA VAL A 53 6.96 -13.62 2.56
C VAL A 53 6.39 -14.43 1.40
N VAL A 54 7.24 -14.83 0.45
CA VAL A 54 6.81 -15.65 -0.69
C VAL A 54 6.30 -17.01 -0.21
N GLU A 55 7.03 -17.66 0.69
CA GLU A 55 6.62 -18.92 1.32
C GLU A 55 5.31 -18.76 2.10
N ALA A 56 5.21 -17.74 2.96
CA ALA A 56 3.98 -17.47 3.71
C ALA A 56 2.79 -17.13 2.79
N ALA A 57 3.03 -16.46 1.65
CA ALA A 57 1.98 -16.12 0.69
C ALA A 57 1.51 -17.35 -0.08
N ALA A 58 2.44 -18.26 -0.42
CA ALA A 58 2.11 -19.55 -1.02
C ALA A 58 1.31 -20.41 -0.02
N ALA A 59 1.72 -20.44 1.24
CA ALA A 59 1.02 -21.11 2.35
C ALA A 59 -0.41 -20.62 2.53
N ALA A 60 -0.59 -19.30 2.52
CA ALA A 60 -1.89 -18.67 2.64
C ALA A 60 -2.74 -18.80 1.36
N GLY A 61 -2.18 -19.32 0.26
CA GLY A 61 -2.82 -19.45 -1.05
C GLY A 61 -2.82 -18.17 -1.89
N SER A 62 -2.64 -16.99 -1.29
CA SER A 62 -2.39 -15.74 -2.02
C SER A 62 -1.80 -14.65 -1.14
N CYS A 63 -1.17 -13.65 -1.77
CA CYS A 63 -0.75 -12.41 -1.09
C CYS A 63 -1.93 -11.66 -0.45
N SER A 64 -3.15 -11.78 -0.99
CA SER A 64 -4.33 -11.11 -0.45
C SER A 64 -4.79 -11.76 0.87
N LEU A 65 -4.78 -13.10 0.91
CA LEU A 65 -5.13 -13.85 2.11
C LEU A 65 -4.07 -13.67 3.21
N LEU A 66 -2.78 -13.68 2.85
CA LEU A 66 -1.71 -13.36 3.79
C LEU A 66 -1.88 -11.95 4.38
N ALA A 67 -2.19 -10.97 3.54
CA ALA A 67 -2.42 -9.60 3.98
C ALA A 67 -3.59 -9.48 4.98
N GLN A 68 -4.69 -10.21 4.72
CA GLN A 68 -5.84 -10.28 5.63
C GLN A 68 -5.46 -10.92 6.98
N GLN A 69 -4.68 -12.00 6.97
CA GLN A 69 -4.24 -12.70 8.18
C GLN A 69 -3.31 -11.85 9.06
N ILE A 70 -2.46 -11.02 8.45
CA ILE A 70 -1.48 -10.16 9.15
C ILE A 70 -2.06 -8.77 9.47
N GLY A 71 -3.23 -8.42 8.92
CA GLY A 71 -3.85 -7.11 9.13
C GLY A 71 -3.11 -5.99 8.40
N VAL A 72 -2.57 -6.25 7.21
CA VAL A 72 -1.91 -5.26 6.35
C VAL A 72 -2.60 -5.16 4.99
N ASN A 73 -2.29 -4.12 4.23
CA ASN A 73 -2.81 -3.98 2.87
C ASN A 73 -2.15 -4.99 1.93
N ARG A 74 -2.91 -5.58 0.99
CA ARG A 74 -2.38 -6.45 -0.09
C ARG A 74 -1.19 -5.82 -0.80
N SER A 75 -1.28 -4.52 -1.08
CA SER A 75 -0.20 -3.77 -1.74
C SER A 75 1.10 -3.75 -0.93
N THR A 76 1.03 -3.80 0.40
CA THR A 76 2.21 -3.92 1.27
C THR A 76 2.88 -5.28 1.10
N VAL A 77 2.12 -6.38 1.16
CA VAL A 77 2.64 -7.74 0.98
C VAL A 77 3.22 -7.92 -0.42
N SER A 78 2.56 -7.40 -1.45
CA SER A 78 3.05 -7.46 -2.83
C SER A 78 4.41 -6.77 -2.98
N ARG A 79 4.63 -5.67 -2.27
CA ARG A 79 5.91 -4.94 -2.30
C ARG A 79 7.00 -5.62 -1.50
N TRP A 80 6.64 -6.32 -0.41
CA TRP A 80 7.57 -7.20 0.30
C TRP A 80 8.01 -8.38 -0.57
N ALA A 81 7.07 -9.04 -1.26
CA ALA A 81 7.37 -10.15 -2.18
C ALA A 81 8.21 -9.70 -3.40
N ALA A 82 8.01 -8.47 -3.87
CA ALA A 82 8.81 -7.88 -4.95
C ALA A 82 10.21 -7.43 -4.50
N GLY A 83 10.47 -7.32 -3.18
CA GLY A 83 11.73 -6.79 -2.65
C GLY A 83 11.84 -5.26 -2.70
N ASP A 84 10.76 -4.55 -3.07
CA ASP A 84 10.71 -3.08 -3.09
C ASP A 84 10.85 -2.47 -1.69
N VAL A 85 10.39 -3.22 -0.68
CA VAL A 85 10.36 -2.81 0.72
C VAL A 85 10.70 -4.03 1.56
N PRO A 86 11.57 -3.93 2.57
CA PRO A 86 11.79 -5.03 3.50
C PRO A 86 10.58 -5.20 4.41
N VAL A 87 10.35 -6.43 4.86
CA VAL A 87 9.39 -6.72 5.94
C VAL A 87 9.86 -6.01 7.19
N LEU A 88 8.95 -5.32 7.89
CA LEU A 88 9.26 -4.67 9.15
C LEU A 88 9.36 -5.71 10.27
N ASP A 89 10.23 -5.48 11.25
CA ASP A 89 10.47 -6.43 12.35
C ASP A 89 9.19 -6.84 13.08
N LYS A 90 8.28 -5.88 13.30
CA LYS A 90 6.96 -6.14 13.93
C LYS A 90 6.07 -7.15 13.20
N TYR A 91 6.33 -7.44 11.93
CA TYR A 91 5.58 -8.41 11.13
C TYR A 91 6.40 -9.67 10.85
N LEU A 92 7.70 -9.67 11.16
CA LEU A 92 8.60 -10.76 10.80
C LEU A 92 8.21 -12.06 11.50
N ASP A 93 7.95 -12.01 12.80
CA ASP A 93 7.56 -13.18 13.59
C ASP A 93 6.27 -13.83 13.05
N VAL A 94 5.29 -13.02 12.68
CA VAL A 94 4.01 -13.50 12.15
C VAL A 94 4.21 -14.13 10.76
N VAL A 95 5.03 -13.50 9.90
CA VAL A 95 5.35 -14.04 8.58
C VAL A 95 6.12 -15.36 8.71
N GLU A 96 7.10 -15.45 9.61
CA GLU A 96 7.86 -16.68 9.86
C GLU A 96 6.97 -17.82 10.36
N GLN A 97 6.03 -17.55 11.28
CA GLN A 97 5.07 -18.55 11.74
C GLN A 97 4.19 -19.07 10.59
N LYS A 98 3.75 -18.19 9.70
CA LYS A 98 2.91 -18.56 8.55
C LYS A 98 3.69 -19.34 7.48
N ALA A 99 4.96 -19.01 7.25
CA ALA A 99 5.83 -19.79 6.38
C ALA A 99 6.07 -21.20 6.94
N ARG A 100 6.34 -21.33 8.26
CA ARG A 100 6.55 -22.64 8.90
C ARG A 100 5.31 -23.52 8.93
N ALA A 101 4.12 -22.95 9.03
CA ALA A 101 2.87 -23.72 8.98
C ALA A 101 2.59 -24.37 7.60
N ALA A 102 3.40 -24.04 6.59
CA ALA A 102 3.28 -24.53 5.22
C ALA A 102 4.30 -25.63 4.86
N ALA A 103 5.35 -25.78 5.66
CA ALA A 103 6.43 -26.75 5.50
C ALA A 103 6.08 -28.05 6.23
#